data_AF-A0A1Q4YV02-F1
#
_entry.id   AF-A0A1Q4YV02-F1
#
_cell.length_a   1.000
_cell.length_b   1.000
_cell.length_c   1.000
_cell.angle_alpha   90.00
_cell.angle_beta   90.00
_cell.angle_gamma   90.00
#
_symmetry.space_group_name_H-M   'P 1'
#
loop_
_entity.id
_entity.type
_entity.pdbx_description
1 polymer ?
#
loop_
_entity_poly.entity_id
_entity_poly.type
_entity_poly.pdbx_seq_one_letter_code
_entity_poly.pdbx_strand_id
1 'polypeptide(L)'
;MRPARFQDFVLDLVKNTPGVTRVQTAAEAGESRFPFGLVIVAAAGESRWQIIGQLAAGEKHEHADVPVAYDAFPAWGEPQPGDNAEAWLAAVIGRSESREIASITRWSTRKDERPDNLGMTVEFNNGAKAFVRKV
;
A
#
# COMPACT_ATOMS: atom_id res chain seq x y z
N MET A 1 -2.30 -1.38 -11.78
CA MET A 1 -2.37 -2.49 -10.81
C MET A 1 -3.73 -2.55 -10.12
N ARG A 2 -4.34 -3.74 -10.06
CA ARG A 2 -5.62 -4.01 -9.36
C ARG A 2 -5.42 -4.34 -7.89
N PRO A 3 -6.47 -4.23 -7.03
CA PRO A 3 -6.34 -4.37 -5.57
C PRO A 3 -5.76 -5.70 -5.09
N ALA A 4 -6.18 -6.82 -5.68
CA ALA A 4 -5.65 -8.13 -5.32
C ALA A 4 -4.14 -8.22 -5.59
N ARG A 5 -3.71 -7.85 -6.82
CA ARG A 5 -2.30 -7.84 -7.20
C ARG A 5 -1.48 -6.85 -6.37
N PHE A 6 -2.07 -5.71 -6.02
CA PHE A 6 -1.43 -4.74 -5.14
C PHE A 6 -1.29 -5.26 -3.71
N GLN A 7 -2.29 -5.97 -3.18
CA GLN A 7 -2.19 -6.62 -1.86
C GLN A 7 -1.05 -7.65 -1.85
N ASP A 8 -0.99 -8.54 -2.85
CA ASP A 8 0.06 -9.56 -2.97
C ASP A 8 1.43 -8.90 -3.09
N PHE A 9 1.54 -7.87 -3.91
CA PHE A 9 2.76 -7.08 -4.08
C PHE A 9 3.23 -6.47 -2.76
N VAL A 10 2.35 -5.78 -2.02
CA VAL A 10 2.71 -5.16 -0.73
C VAL A 10 3.03 -6.21 0.32
N LEU A 11 2.31 -7.34 0.34
CA LEU A 11 2.62 -8.48 1.22
C LEU A 11 4.04 -8.99 0.95
N ASP A 12 4.43 -9.14 -0.32
CA ASP A 12 5.77 -9.55 -0.73
C ASP A 12 6.86 -8.54 -0.38
N LEU A 13 6.57 -7.24 -0.42
CA LEU A 13 7.52 -6.23 0.04
C LEU A 13 7.70 -6.27 1.56
N VAL A 14 6.59 -6.33 2.29
CA VAL A 14 6.59 -6.27 3.75
C VAL A 14 7.26 -7.51 4.34
N LYS A 15 7.00 -8.72 3.82
CA LYS A 15 7.62 -9.96 4.33
C LYS A 15 9.15 -9.94 4.22
N ASN A 16 9.68 -9.20 3.24
CA ASN A 16 11.11 -9.06 2.97
C ASN A 16 11.72 -7.79 3.60
N THR A 17 10.96 -7.07 4.42
CA THR A 17 11.44 -5.85 5.09
C THR A 17 12.04 -6.20 6.46
N PRO A 18 13.28 -5.76 6.77
CA PRO A 18 13.88 -5.98 8.08
C PRO A 18 12.99 -5.49 9.24
N GLY A 19 12.93 -6.26 10.32
CA GLY A 19 12.16 -5.93 11.51
C GLY A 19 10.68 -6.30 11.46
N VAL A 20 10.19 -6.87 10.34
CA VAL A 20 8.87 -7.51 10.26
C VAL A 20 8.97 -8.92 10.83
N THR A 21 8.10 -9.25 11.78
CA THR A 21 8.02 -10.59 12.38
C THR A 21 6.91 -11.42 11.74
N ARG A 22 5.83 -10.77 11.30
CA ARG A 22 4.71 -11.44 10.64
C ARG A 22 3.99 -10.46 9.70
N VAL A 23 3.64 -10.93 8.52
CA VAL A 23 2.68 -10.27 7.65
C VAL A 23 1.74 -11.31 7.06
N GLN A 24 0.47 -10.95 6.97
CA GLN A 24 -0.57 -11.79 6.39
C GLN A 24 -1.69 -10.90 5.84
N THR A 25 -2.52 -11.46 4.97
CA THR A 25 -3.73 -10.79 4.52
C THR A 25 -4.73 -10.61 5.67
N ALA A 26 -5.62 -9.63 5.54
CA ALA A 26 -6.73 -9.44 6.47
C ALA A 26 -7.61 -10.70 6.56
N ALA A 27 -7.89 -11.35 5.43
CA ALA A 27 -8.65 -12.59 5.38
C ALA A 27 -8.00 -13.73 6.20
N GLU A 28 -6.68 -13.92 6.07
CA GLU A 28 -5.92 -14.90 6.87
C GLU A 28 -5.90 -14.56 8.37
N ALA A 29 -6.09 -13.27 8.73
CA ALA A 29 -6.25 -12.83 10.11
C ALA A 29 -7.69 -12.96 10.64
N GLY A 30 -8.61 -13.52 9.85
CA GLY A 30 -10.03 -13.64 10.21
C GLY A 30 -10.83 -12.35 10.06
N GLU A 31 -10.28 -11.33 9.40
CA GLU A 31 -10.98 -10.08 9.11
C GLU A 31 -11.71 -10.19 7.77
N SER A 32 -13.03 -10.04 7.81
CA SER A 32 -13.93 -10.22 6.65
C SER A 32 -14.69 -8.95 6.27
N ARG A 33 -14.53 -7.83 7.00
CA ARG A 33 -15.22 -6.57 6.70
C ARG A 33 -14.83 -5.95 5.36
N PHE A 34 -13.67 -6.31 4.83
CA PHE A 34 -13.18 -5.81 3.55
C PHE A 34 -12.42 -6.90 2.78
N PRO A 35 -12.50 -6.91 1.44
CA PRO A 35 -11.95 -7.98 0.63
C PRO A 35 -10.41 -7.96 0.57
N PHE A 36 -9.79 -6.80 0.71
CA PHE A 36 -8.34 -6.63 0.56
C PHE A 36 -7.77 -5.83 1.73
N GLY A 37 -6.66 -6.31 2.29
CA GLY A 37 -5.99 -5.68 3.41
C GLY A 37 -4.86 -6.51 4.00
N LEU A 38 -4.10 -5.92 4.92
CA LEU A 38 -2.91 -6.53 5.51
C LEU A 38 -2.91 -6.37 7.03
N VAL A 39 -2.40 -7.37 7.72
CA VAL A 39 -2.00 -7.29 9.13
C VAL A 39 -0.50 -7.44 9.18
N ILE A 40 0.18 -6.44 9.75
CA ILE A 40 1.63 -6.34 9.79
C ILE A 40 2.04 -6.27 11.26
N VAL A 41 2.88 -7.20 11.69
CA VAL A 41 3.55 -7.18 13.00
C VAL A 41 5.02 -6.88 12.77
N ALA A 42 5.48 -5.78 13.33
CA ALA A 42 6.87 -5.34 13.29
C ALA A 42 7.33 -4.89 14.70
N ALA A 43 8.58 -4.47 14.84
CA ALA A 43 9.13 -3.97 16.11
C ALA A 43 8.29 -2.85 16.75
N ALA A 44 7.63 -2.02 15.93
CA ALA A 44 6.75 -0.94 16.39
C ALA A 44 5.35 -1.42 16.86
N GLY A 45 5.02 -2.69 16.66
CA GLY A 45 3.74 -3.29 17.04
C GLY A 45 2.94 -3.85 15.85
N GLU A 46 1.68 -4.17 16.11
CA GLU A 46 0.72 -4.61 15.09
C GLU A 46 0.03 -3.40 14.44
N SER A 47 -0.09 -3.44 13.11
CA SER A 47 -0.89 -2.49 12.33
C SER A 47 -1.80 -3.24 11.34
N ARG A 48 -3.01 -2.71 11.15
CA ARG A 48 -4.01 -3.28 10.24
C ARG A 48 -4.35 -2.28 9.17
N TRP A 49 -4.47 -2.78 7.94
CA TRP A 49 -4.63 -1.95 6.75
C TRP A 49 -5.75 -2.50 5.88
N GLN A 50 -6.65 -1.63 5.48
CA GLN A 50 -7.63 -1.88 4.43
C GLN A 50 -7.09 -1.34 3.11
N ILE A 51 -7.26 -2.09 2.02
CA ILE A 51 -6.90 -1.68 0.66
C ILE A 51 -8.17 -1.53 -0.16
N ILE A 52 -8.38 -0.34 -0.73
CA ILE A 52 -9.52 -0.02 -1.59
C ILE A 52 -9.01 0.36 -2.97
N GLY A 53 -9.47 -0.32 -4.00
CA GLY A 53 -9.15 0.01 -5.39
C GLY A 53 -10.10 1.01 -6.02
N GLN A 54 -9.55 1.84 -6.87
CA GLN A 54 -10.29 2.62 -7.85
C GLN A 54 -9.70 2.35 -9.23
N LEU A 55 -10.54 1.91 -10.16
CA LEU A 55 -10.14 1.70 -11.55
C LEU A 55 -9.84 3.03 -12.24
N ALA A 56 -9.05 2.97 -13.32
CA ALA A 56 -8.85 4.12 -14.18
C ALA A 56 -10.18 4.54 -14.85
N ALA A 57 -10.30 5.83 -15.20
CA ALA A 57 -11.50 6.34 -15.85
C ALA A 57 -11.74 5.60 -17.19
N GLY A 58 -12.93 5.02 -17.35
CA GLY A 58 -13.32 4.26 -18.55
C GLY A 58 -12.88 2.79 -18.56
N GLU A 59 -12.11 2.33 -17.57
CA GLU A 59 -11.70 0.93 -17.47
C GLU A 59 -12.83 0.07 -16.89
N LYS A 60 -13.09 -1.09 -17.52
CA LYS A 60 -14.04 -2.08 -17.02
C LYS A 60 -13.33 -3.19 -16.26
N HIS A 61 -14.03 -3.79 -15.29
CA HIS A 61 -13.53 -4.93 -14.51
C HIS A 61 -13.21 -6.17 -15.37
N GLU A 62 -13.70 -6.20 -16.60
CA GLU A 62 -13.64 -7.32 -17.55
C GLU A 62 -12.24 -7.56 -18.13
N HIS A 63 -11.36 -6.55 -18.11
CA HIS A 63 -10.02 -6.66 -18.68
C HIS A 63 -9.01 -7.24 -17.68
N ALA A 64 -8.11 -8.10 -18.17
CA ALA A 64 -7.00 -8.62 -17.37
C ALA A 64 -6.06 -7.48 -16.94
N ASP A 65 -5.52 -7.58 -15.72
CA ASP A 65 -4.49 -6.67 -15.22
C ASP A 65 -3.15 -7.01 -15.88
N VAL A 66 -2.80 -6.29 -16.95
CA VAL A 66 -1.53 -6.47 -17.66
C VAL A 66 -0.53 -5.45 -17.12
N PRO A 67 0.62 -5.88 -16.56
CA PRO A 67 1.67 -4.96 -16.16
C PRO A 67 2.15 -4.15 -17.36
N VAL A 68 2.15 -2.82 -17.23
CA VAL A 68 2.69 -1.91 -18.24
C VAL A 68 3.95 -1.28 -17.68
N ALA A 69 5.04 -1.31 -18.46
CA ALA A 69 6.31 -0.74 -18.05
C ALA A 69 6.31 0.78 -18.30
N TYR A 70 6.41 1.56 -17.21
CA TYR A 70 6.71 3.00 -17.26
C TYR A 70 8.08 3.27 -16.63
N ASP A 71 8.51 4.52 -16.64
CA ASP A 71 9.67 4.95 -15.84
C ASP A 71 9.38 4.73 -14.35
N ALA A 72 10.39 4.29 -13.60
CA ALA A 72 10.25 4.08 -12.17
C ALA A 72 10.05 5.43 -11.46
N PHE A 73 9.09 5.47 -10.54
CA PHE A 73 8.96 6.59 -9.60
C PHE A 73 10.22 6.67 -8.73
N PRO A 74 10.73 7.88 -8.41
CA PRO A 74 11.93 8.04 -7.59
C PRO A 74 11.84 7.25 -6.28
N ALA A 75 12.82 6.36 -6.06
CA ALA A 75 12.86 5.54 -4.87
C ALA A 75 12.87 6.41 -3.60
N TRP A 76 12.04 6.05 -2.63
CA TRP A 76 12.08 6.67 -1.31
C TRP A 76 13.21 6.09 -0.47
N GLY A 77 13.58 6.81 0.59
CA GLY A 77 14.53 6.32 1.58
C GLY A 77 14.00 5.09 2.33
N GLU A 78 14.91 4.38 2.99
CA GLU A 78 14.57 3.21 3.81
C GLU A 78 13.60 3.57 4.95
N PRO A 79 12.67 2.66 5.34
CA PRO A 79 11.84 2.84 6.52
C PRO A 79 12.72 3.04 7.76
N GLN A 80 12.44 4.08 8.54
CA GLN A 80 13.29 4.45 9.68
C GLN A 80 12.77 3.87 11.00
N PRO A 81 13.67 3.49 11.92
CA PRO A 81 13.30 3.20 13.30
C PRO A 81 12.61 4.41 13.93
N GLY A 82 11.37 4.25 14.40
CA GLY A 82 10.57 5.32 15.00
C GLY A 82 9.55 5.96 14.05
N ASP A 83 9.53 5.60 12.76
CA ASP A 83 8.44 5.96 11.87
C ASP A 83 7.10 5.46 12.42
N ASN A 84 6.07 6.30 12.33
CA ASN A 84 4.71 5.82 12.56
C ASN A 84 4.33 4.80 11.48
N ALA A 85 3.29 3.98 11.75
CA ALA A 85 2.91 2.89 10.87
C ALA A 85 2.64 3.32 9.40
N GLU A 86 2.10 4.53 9.18
CA GLU A 86 1.85 5.07 7.84
C GLU A 86 3.14 5.46 7.13
N ALA A 87 4.02 6.22 7.81
CA ALA A 87 5.31 6.62 7.27
C ALA A 87 6.16 5.40 6.91
N TRP A 88 6.19 4.41 7.80
CA TRP A 88 6.92 3.17 7.62
C TRP A 88 6.40 2.38 6.41
N LEU A 89 5.08 2.15 6.30
CA LEU A 89 4.52 1.40 5.18
C LEU A 89 4.68 2.15 3.85
N ALA A 90 4.57 3.49 3.87
CA ALA A 90 4.78 4.29 2.68
C ALA A 90 6.24 4.22 2.19
N ALA A 91 7.22 4.19 3.11
CA ALA A 91 8.63 3.97 2.76
C ALA A 91 8.88 2.57 2.19
N VAL A 92 8.26 1.52 2.76
CA VAL A 92 8.35 0.15 2.23
C VAL A 92 7.85 0.07 0.79
N ILE A 93 6.72 0.72 0.48
CA ILE A 93 6.18 0.74 -0.89
C ILE A 93 7.04 1.64 -1.78
N GLY A 94 7.48 2.80 -1.28
CA GLY A 94 8.27 3.78 -2.03
C GLY A 94 9.67 3.31 -2.43
N ARG A 95 10.27 2.36 -1.70
CA ARG A 95 11.56 1.74 -2.07
C ARG A 95 11.44 0.59 -3.09
N SER A 96 10.22 0.21 -3.48
CA SER A 96 10.00 -0.96 -4.34
C SER A 96 10.45 -0.79 -5.79
N GLU A 97 10.75 0.44 -6.21
CA GLU A 97 11.07 0.81 -7.60
C GLU A 97 10.02 0.31 -8.62
N SER A 98 8.78 0.07 -8.16
CA SER A 98 7.72 -0.43 -9.02
C SER A 98 7.40 0.58 -10.12
N ARG A 99 7.63 0.16 -11.37
CA ARG A 99 7.35 0.92 -12.59
C ARG A 99 5.85 1.18 -12.82
N GLU A 100 4.98 0.55 -12.05
CA GLU A 100 3.55 0.80 -12.14
C GLU A 100 3.08 1.91 -11.22
N ILE A 101 3.85 2.24 -10.18
CA ILE A 101 3.52 3.29 -9.23
C ILE A 101 3.96 4.62 -9.83
N ALA A 102 3.02 5.56 -9.92
CA ALA A 102 3.25 6.93 -10.36
C ALA A 102 3.55 7.85 -9.18
N SER A 103 2.85 7.67 -8.05
CA SER A 103 3.05 8.48 -6.86
C SER A 103 2.52 7.80 -5.60
N ILE A 104 3.04 8.20 -4.44
CA ILE A 104 2.54 7.81 -3.12
C ILE A 104 2.30 9.08 -2.31
N THR A 105 1.08 9.25 -1.82
CA THR A 105 0.70 10.41 -0.99
C THR A 105 0.18 9.94 0.35
N ARG A 106 0.96 10.19 1.41
CA ARG A 106 0.56 10.04 2.81
C ARG A 106 -0.58 10.99 3.16
N TRP A 107 -1.55 10.53 3.94
CA TRP A 107 -2.71 11.29 4.37
C TRP A 107 -2.39 12.21 5.54
N SER A 108 -1.47 11.78 6.42
CA SER A 108 -0.99 12.57 7.57
C SER A 108 -0.04 13.70 7.20
N THR A 109 0.25 13.92 5.92
CA THR A 109 1.07 15.06 5.47
C THR A 109 0.30 15.96 4.50
N ARG A 110 -1.03 15.78 4.39
CA ARG A 110 -1.88 16.60 3.54
C ARG A 110 -2.24 17.88 4.26
N LYS A 111 -2.54 18.93 3.49
CA LYS A 111 -3.00 20.21 4.03
C LYS A 111 -4.24 20.07 4.93
N ASP A 112 -5.13 19.14 4.62
CA ASP A 112 -6.36 18.85 5.37
C ASP A 112 -6.22 17.56 6.20
N GLU A 113 -5.04 17.33 6.79
CA GLU A 113 -4.76 16.15 7.61
C GLU A 113 -5.76 16.00 8.76
N ARG A 114 -6.05 14.75 9.10
CA ARG A 114 -6.84 14.39 10.27
C ARG A 114 -6.02 13.41 11.10
N PRO A 115 -5.70 13.71 12.37
CA PRO A 115 -4.85 12.87 13.21
C PRO A 115 -5.30 11.40 13.27
N ASP A 116 -6.61 11.17 13.23
CA ASP A 116 -7.21 9.82 13.33
C ASP A 116 -7.34 9.10 11.98
N ASN A 117 -6.91 9.71 10.86
CA ASN A 117 -7.01 9.12 9.51
C ASN A 117 -5.64 8.89 8.90
N LEU A 118 -4.92 7.91 9.46
CA LEU A 118 -3.66 7.44 8.89
C LEU A 118 -3.93 6.57 7.66
N GLY A 119 -3.19 6.82 6.59
CA GLY A 119 -3.34 6.09 5.33
C GLY A 119 -2.56 6.69 4.20
N MET A 120 -2.59 6.08 3.03
CA MET A 120 -1.91 6.61 1.85
C MET A 120 -2.73 6.35 0.59
N THR A 121 -2.54 7.20 -0.38
CA THR A 121 -3.01 6.98 -1.75
C THR A 121 -1.80 6.60 -2.59
N VAL A 122 -1.87 5.45 -3.24
CA VAL A 122 -0.93 5.01 -4.27
C VAL A 122 -1.61 5.23 -5.61
N GLU A 123 -1.01 6.06 -6.45
CA GLU A 123 -1.47 6.30 -7.81
C GLU A 123 -0.64 5.45 -8.76
N PHE A 124 -1.30 4.80 -9.69
CA PHE A 124 -0.64 3.99 -10.71
C PHE A 124 -0.57 4.74 -12.03
N ASN A 125 0.45 4.45 -12.83
CA ASN A 125 0.67 5.10 -14.14
C ASN A 125 -0.47 4.86 -15.14
N ASN A 126 -1.27 3.81 -14.95
CA ASN A 126 -2.48 3.56 -15.75
C ASN A 126 -3.70 4.41 -15.31
N GLY A 127 -3.56 5.28 -14.30
CA GLY A 127 -4.63 6.13 -13.78
C GLY A 127 -5.51 5.47 -12.70
N ALA A 128 -5.29 4.18 -12.39
CA ALA A 128 -5.92 3.53 -11.24
C ALA A 128 -5.32 4.05 -9.92
N LYS A 129 -6.04 3.87 -8.82
CA LYS A 129 -5.58 4.24 -7.48
C LYS A 129 -5.82 3.10 -6.48
N ALA A 130 -4.94 3.01 -5.49
CA ALA A 130 -5.16 2.23 -4.28
C ALA A 130 -5.17 3.16 -3.06
N PHE A 131 -6.22 3.08 -2.27
CA PHE A 131 -6.31 3.75 -0.97
C PHE A 131 -5.99 2.72 0.12
N VAL A 132 -4.91 2.95 0.85
CA VAL A 132 -4.45 2.07 1.93
C VAL A 132 -4.72 2.78 3.25
N ARG A 133 -5.77 2.35 3.97
CA ARG A 133 -6.26 3.00 5.18
C ARG A 133 -5.89 2.18 6.41
N LYS A 134 -5.40 2.81 7.47
CA LYS A 134 -5.20 2.15 8.76
C LYS A 134 -6.55 1.89 9.45
N VAL A 135 -6.73 0.70 10.01
CA VAL A 135 -7.95 0.24 10.71
C VAL A 135 -7.67 0.00 12.19
#